data_AF-A0A525IZX0-F1
#
_entry.id   AF-A0A525IZX0-F1
#
_cell.length_a   1.000
_cell.length_b   1.000
_cell.length_c   1.000
_cell.angle_alpha   90.00
_cell.angle_beta   90.00
_cell.angle_gamma   90.00
#
_symmetry.space_group_name_H-M   'P 1'
#
loop_
_entity.id
_entity.type
_entity.pdbx_description
1 polymer ?
#
loop_
_entity_poly.entity_id
_entity_poly.type
_entity_poly.pdbx_seq_one_letter_code
_entity_poly.pdbx_strand_id
1 'polypeptide(L)' 'MTGRTSLTIVLAAGEGTRMRSAAPKVLHPVAGQSLLAHVLSAAPNGSGASL' A
#
# COMPACT_ATOMS: atom_id res chain seq x y z
N MET A 1 -25.57 6.45 18.53
CA MET A 1 -24.17 6.75 18.16
C MET A 1 -24.04 6.58 16.66
N THR A 2 -23.81 7.65 15.90
CA THR A 2 -23.46 7.55 14.48
C THR A 2 -22.00 7.08 14.37
N GLY A 3 -21.77 5.96 13.67
CA GLY A 3 -20.42 5.45 13.45
C GLY A 3 -19.60 6.40 12.58
N ARG A 4 -18.37 6.72 12.98
CA ARG A 4 -17.45 7.53 12.15
C ARG A 4 -16.77 6.62 11.14
N THR A 5 -16.72 7.05 9.88
CA THR A 5 -15.99 6.37 8.82
C THR A 5 -14.68 7.09 8.53
N SER A 6 -13.67 6.35 8.09
CA SER A 6 -12.37 6.87 7.64
C SER A 6 -11.97 6.17 6.35
N LEU A 7 -11.33 6.89 5.44
CA LEU A 7 -10.78 6.36 4.19
C LEU A 7 -9.25 6.38 4.24
N THR A 8 -8.63 5.29 3.82
CA THR A 8 -7.18 5.18 3.69
C THR A 8 -6.76 5.33 2.24
N ILE A 9 -5.75 6.18 1.98
CA ILE A 9 -5.17 6.40 0.66
C ILE A 9 -3.68 6.04 0.72
N VAL A 10 -3.25 5.08 -0.11
CA VAL A 10 -1.84 4.68 -0.21
C VAL A 10 -1.21 5.37 -1.41
N LEU A 11 -0.25 6.27 -1.15
CA LEU A 11 0.47 6.98 -2.20
C LEU A 11 1.61 6.10 -2.74
N ALA A 12 1.37 5.45 -3.88
CA ALA A 12 2.27 4.48 -4.51
C ALA A 12 2.81 4.92 -5.89
N ALA A 13 2.59 6.17 -6.31
CA ALA A 13 2.86 6.65 -7.66
C ALA A 13 4.29 7.20 -7.89
N GLY A 14 5.20 7.05 -6.93
CA GLY A 14 6.57 7.56 -7.05
C GLY A 14 7.45 6.67 -7.93
N GLU A 15 8.22 7.28 -8.84
CA GLU A 15 9.12 6.57 -9.78
C GLU A 15 10.19 5.73 -9.07
N GLY A 16 10.67 6.17 -7.91
CA GLY A 16 11.65 5.40 -7.14
C GLY A 16 13.07 5.45 -7.70
N THR A 17 13.47 6.55 -8.34
CA THR A 17 14.77 6.72 -9.03
C THR A 17 16.02 6.34 -8.22
N ARG A 18 16.01 6.54 -6.90
CA ARG A 18 17.13 6.15 -6.01
C ARG A 18 17.28 4.63 -5.82
N MET A 19 16.26 3.85 -6.16
CA MET A 19 16.30 2.39 -6.12
C MET A 19 17.21 1.81 -7.23
N ARG A 20 17.47 2.58 -8.30
CA ARG A 20 18.28 2.15 -9.45
C ARG A 20 17.85 0.78 -9.99
N SER A 21 16.54 0.60 -10.14
CA SER A 21 15.90 -0.65 -10.56
C SER A 21 14.84 -0.35 -11.61
N ALA A 22 14.67 -1.24 -12.57
CA ALA A 22 13.57 -1.17 -13.52
C ALA A 22 12.22 -1.52 -12.85
N ALA A 23 12.25 -2.25 -11.73
CA ALA A 23 11.06 -2.52 -10.96
C ALA A 23 10.66 -1.28 -10.13
N PRO A 24 9.37 -0.91 -10.07
CA PRO A 24 8.88 0.13 -9.17
C PRO A 24 9.23 -0.18 -7.71
N LYS A 25 9.51 0.88 -6.92
CA LYS A 25 9.86 0.72 -5.48
C LYS A 25 8.84 -0.15 -4.74
N VAL A 26 7.55 0.09 -4.94
CA VAL A 26 6.45 -0.57 -4.20
C VAL A 26 6.32 -2.07 -4.50
N LEU A 27 6.89 -2.54 -5.60
CA LEU A 27 6.88 -3.95 -6.00
C LEU A 27 8.11 -4.73 -5.53
N HIS A 28 9.10 -4.07 -4.93
CA HIS A 28 10.27 -4.78 -4.40
C HIS A 28 9.85 -5.72 -3.25
N PRO A 29 10.36 -6.95 -3.23
CA PRO A 29 9.97 -7.94 -2.23
C PRO A 29 10.70 -7.74 -0.90
N VAL A 30 9.97 -7.94 0.20
CA VAL A 30 10.46 -8.08 1.57
C VAL A 30 9.76 -9.28 2.18
N ALA A 31 10.53 -10.25 2.70
CA ALA A 31 9.99 -11.51 3.23
C ALA A 31 9.02 -12.23 2.26
N GLY A 32 9.35 -12.20 0.96
CA GLY A 32 8.56 -12.88 -0.09
C GLY A 32 7.26 -12.17 -0.51
N GLN A 33 6.98 -10.96 0.00
CA GLN A 33 5.82 -10.15 -0.37
C GLN A 33 6.25 -8.75 -0.81
N SER A 34 5.51 -8.11 -1.71
CA SER A 34 5.85 -6.75 -2.13
C SER A 34 5.70 -5.75 -0.97
N LEU A 35 6.48 -4.66 -0.98
CA LEU A 35 6.30 -3.56 -0.03
C LEU A 35 4.83 -3.06 -0.02
N LEU A 36 4.18 -2.99 -1.18
CA LEU A 36 2.76 -2.61 -1.27
C LEU A 36 1.85 -3.60 -0.55
N ALA A 37 2.06 -4.91 -0.70
CA ALA A 37 1.26 -5.93 -0.05
C ALA A 37 1.31 -5.80 1.48
N HIS A 38 2.49 -5.51 2.04
CA HIS A 38 2.64 -5.22 3.47
C HIS A 38 1.81 -4.01 3.92
N VAL A 39 1.83 -2.92 3.14
CA VAL A 39 1.06 -1.70 3.46
C VAL A 39 -0.45 -1.97 3.39
N LEU A 40 -0.91 -2.67 2.35
CA LEU A 40 -2.32 -3.01 2.19
C LEU A 40 -2.81 -3.96 3.29
N SER A 41 -1.98 -4.93 3.69
CA SER A 41 -2.29 -5.84 4.79
C SER A 41 -2.36 -5.13 6.16
N ALA A 42 -1.63 -4.03 6.33
CA ALA A 42 -1.64 -3.24 7.56
C ALA A 42 -2.76 -2.17 7.57
N ALA A 43 -3.36 -1.87 6.41
CA ALA A 43 -4.39 -0.86 6.31
C ALA A 43 -5.68 -1.31 7.05
N PRO A 44 -6.41 -0.39 7.71
CA PRO A 44 -7.68 -0.73 8.33
C PRO A 44 -8.69 -1.21 7.29
N ASN A 45 -9.33 -2.36 7.53
CA ASN A 45 -10.43 -2.85 6.71
C ASN A 45 -11.69 -2.06 7.04
N GLY A 46 -11.99 -1.05 6.22
CA GLY A 46 -13.26 -0.32 6.28
C GLY A 46 -14.37 -1.05 5.52
N SER A 47 -15.61 -0.85 5.91
CA SER A 47 -16.77 -1.29 5.12
C SER A 47 -16.71 -0.63 3.74
N GLY A 48 -16.45 -1.42 2.69
CA GLY A 48 -16.23 -0.94 1.32
C GLY A 48 -14.78 -0.96 0.83
N ALA A 49 -13.83 -1.45 1.63
CA ALA A 49 -12.49 -1.74 1.16
C ALA A 49 -12.53 -2.94 0.18
N SER A 50 -12.41 -2.67 -1.11
CA SER A 50 -12.13 -3.68 -2.14
C SER A 50 -10.70 -3.47 -2.61
N LEU A 51 -9.85 -4.50 -2.46
CA LEU A 51 -8.48 -4.54 -2.98
C LEU A 51 -8.40 -5.50 -4.16
#